data_AF-B1V3E3-F1
#
_entry.id   AF-B1V3E3-F1
#
_cell.length_a   1.000
_cell.length_b   1.000
_cell.length_c   1.000
_cell.angle_alpha   90.00
_cell.angle_beta   90.00
_cell.angle_gamma   90.00
#
_symmetry.space_group_name_H-M   'P 1'
#
loop_
_entity.id
_entity.type
_entity.pdbx_description
1 polymer ?
#
loop_
_entity_poly.entity_id
_entity_poly.type
_entity_poly.pdbx_seq_one_letter_code
_entity_poly.pdbx_strand_id
1 'polypeptide(L)'
;MLLLKASAICGKGNEGKRDKKGGFTLIELTVVLAIMAIILTVIAPNFSSVKDSAKAKVDKQNCAAIERSVEMLLAEDAISSSVTNIKITSSNGNVQISGISDDTGKSKLQDLLEDLDKPQSGDSYNVDIENGRKVTVSIL
;
A
#
# COMPACT_ATOMS: atom_id res chain seq x y z
N MET A 1 -81.34 -44.80 32.74
CA MET A 1 -81.48 -43.35 32.94
C MET A 1 -80.30 -42.92 33.82
N LEU A 2 -79.24 -42.38 33.20
CA LEU A 2 -78.85 -40.95 33.26
C LEU A 2 -78.26 -40.60 34.66
N LEU A 3 -77.03 -40.14 34.89
CA LEU A 3 -76.06 -39.36 34.12
C LEU A 3 -74.65 -39.57 34.70
N LEU A 4 -73.67 -39.93 33.87
CA LEU A 4 -72.25 -39.76 34.19
C LEU A 4 -71.86 -38.30 33.85
N LYS A 5 -71.69 -37.45 34.87
CA LYS A 5 -71.11 -36.11 34.70
C LYS A 5 -69.59 -36.23 34.66
N ALA A 6 -69.03 -36.21 33.44
CA ALA A 6 -67.59 -36.11 33.23
C ALA A 6 -67.07 -34.74 33.69
N SER A 7 -66.04 -34.77 34.53
CA SER A 7 -65.24 -33.60 34.93
C SER A 7 -64.50 -33.06 33.71
N ALA A 8 -64.76 -31.82 33.32
CA ALA A 8 -64.04 -31.16 32.24
C ALA A 8 -62.63 -30.82 32.72
N ILE A 9 -61.66 -31.63 32.33
CA ILE A 9 -60.23 -31.28 32.38
C ILE A 9 -60.01 -30.18 31.34
N CYS A 10 -60.01 -28.93 31.80
CA CYS A 10 -59.61 -27.78 30.98
C CYS A 10 -58.09 -27.85 30.78
N GLY A 11 -57.68 -28.39 29.62
CA GLY A 11 -56.30 -28.33 29.18
C GLY A 11 -55.89 -26.88 28.92
N LYS A 12 -54.98 -26.36 29.75
CA LYS A 12 -54.30 -25.09 29.51
C LYS A 12 -53.43 -25.24 28.26
N GLY A 13 -53.90 -24.72 27.14
CA GLY A 13 -53.11 -24.59 25.91
C GLY A 13 -51.95 -23.63 26.14
N ASN A 14 -50.76 -24.01 25.67
CA ASN A 14 -49.58 -23.16 25.73
C ASN A 14 -49.74 -22.00 24.75
N GLU A 15 -50.27 -20.88 25.23
CA GLU A 15 -50.30 -19.61 24.50
C GLU A 15 -48.87 -19.10 24.36
N GLY A 16 -48.20 -19.46 23.26
CA GLY A 16 -46.95 -18.84 22.86
C GLY A 16 -47.18 -17.35 22.62
N LYS A 17 -46.87 -16.52 23.62
CA LYS A 17 -46.82 -15.05 23.48
C LYS A 17 -45.79 -14.73 22.39
N ARG A 18 -46.29 -14.49 21.18
CA ARG A 18 -45.51 -13.87 20.11
C ARG A 18 -45.29 -12.43 20.53
N ASP A 19 -44.17 -12.17 21.20
CA ASP A 19 -43.72 -10.82 21.43
C ASP A 19 -43.66 -10.12 20.07
N LYS A 20 -44.46 -9.07 19.91
CA LYS A 20 -44.49 -8.25 18.70
C LYS A 20 -43.17 -7.49 18.62
N LYS A 21 -42.11 -8.17 18.20
CA LYS A 21 -40.87 -7.51 17.79
C LYS A 21 -41.21 -6.73 16.53
N GLY A 22 -41.08 -5.41 16.59
CA GLY A 22 -41.21 -4.55 15.41
C GLY A 22 -40.23 -5.05 14.35
N GLY A 23 -40.76 -5.53 13.22
CA GLY A 23 -39.97 -5.93 12.07
C GLY A 23 -39.80 -4.75 11.13
N PHE A 24 -38.64 -4.67 10.49
CA PHE A 24 -38.38 -3.74 9.39
C PHE A 24 -39.29 -4.09 8.21
N THR A 25 -39.93 -3.09 7.61
CA THR A 25 -40.80 -3.34 6.44
C THR A 25 -39.94 -3.54 5.19
N LEU A 26 -40.43 -4.35 4.24
CA LEU A 26 -39.72 -4.55 2.96
C LEU A 26 -39.54 -3.22 2.20
N ILE A 27 -40.50 -2.31 2.32
CA ILE A 27 -40.45 -1.00 1.65
C ILE A 27 -39.36 -0.09 2.25
N GLU A 28 -39.15 -0.13 3.56
CA GLU A 28 -38.07 0.63 4.19
C GLU A 28 -36.70 0.14 3.71
N LEU A 29 -36.54 -1.17 3.45
CA LEU A 29 -35.29 -1.72 2.91
C LEU A 29 -35.04 -1.30 1.46
N THR A 30 -36.07 -1.37 0.62
CA THR A 30 -35.90 -1.07 -0.81
C THR A 30 -35.65 0.41 -1.06
N VAL A 31 -36.28 1.31 -0.31
CA VAL A 31 -36.03 2.76 -0.42
C VAL A 31 -34.60 3.10 -0.02
N VAL A 32 -34.06 2.48 1.04
CA VAL A 32 -32.66 2.70 1.46
C VAL A 32 -31.68 2.22 0.39
N LEU A 33 -31.89 1.02 -0.16
CA LEU A 33 -31.04 0.51 -1.25
C LEU A 33 -31.10 1.40 -2.50
N ALA A 34 -32.28 1.95 -2.82
CA ALA A 34 -32.44 2.87 -3.93
C ALA A 34 -31.62 4.16 -3.75
N ILE A 35 -31.64 4.76 -2.56
CA ILE A 35 -30.86 5.98 -2.28
C ILE A 35 -29.36 5.67 -2.22
N MET A 36 -28.95 4.54 -1.61
CA MET A 36 -27.55 4.11 -1.60
C MET A 36 -27.00 3.91 -3.01
N ALA A 37 -27.79 3.34 -3.94
CA ALA A 37 -27.36 3.16 -5.33
C ALA A 37 -27.06 4.50 -6.03
N ILE A 38 -27.86 5.54 -5.78
CA ILE A 38 -27.64 6.88 -6.34
C ILE A 38 -26.36 7.49 -5.77
N ILE A 39 -26.18 7.42 -4.45
CA ILE A 39 -25.03 7.99 -3.76
C ILE A 39 -23.73 7.30 -4.19
N LEU A 40 -23.71 5.97 -4.28
CA LEU A 40 -22.55 5.21 -4.73
C LEU A 40 -22.15 5.53 -6.18
N THR A 41 -23.09 5.95 -7.03
CA THR A 41 -22.79 6.35 -8.41
C THR A 41 -22.02 7.68 -8.48
N VAL A 42 -22.29 8.61 -7.56
CA VAL A 42 -21.70 9.95 -7.55
C VAL A 42 -20.46 10.02 -6.66
N ILE A 43 -20.37 9.16 -5.65
CA ILE A 43 -19.24 9.13 -4.71
C ILE A 43 -18.11 8.29 -5.31
N ALA A 44 -17.19 8.95 -6.03
CA ALA A 44 -15.86 8.43 -6.31
C ALA A 44 -14.80 9.52 -6.04
N PRO A 45 -14.09 9.50 -4.91
CA PRO A 45 -12.90 10.32 -4.75
C PRO A 45 -11.79 9.80 -5.68
N ASN A 46 -11.35 10.64 -6.62
CA ASN A 46 -10.27 10.28 -7.54
C ASN A 46 -8.91 10.34 -6.82
N PHE A 47 -8.53 9.23 -6.18
CA PHE A 47 -7.23 9.06 -5.53
C PHE A 47 -6.10 8.71 -6.51
N SER A 48 -6.38 8.52 -7.81
CA SER A 48 -5.37 8.07 -8.76
C SER A 48 -4.25 9.09 -8.91
N SER A 49 -4.59 10.37 -9.12
CA SER A 49 -3.60 11.43 -9.33
C SER A 49 -2.75 11.71 -8.08
N VAL A 50 -3.34 11.58 -6.88
CA VAL A 50 -2.62 11.73 -5.60
C VAL A 50 -1.66 10.57 -5.41
N LYS A 51 -2.07 9.35 -5.74
CA LYS A 51 -1.21 8.17 -5.69
C LYS A 51 -0.02 8.32 -6.65
N ASP A 52 -0.27 8.73 -7.88
CA ASP A 52 0.80 8.91 -8.89
C ASP A 52 1.76 10.04 -8.49
N SER A 53 1.24 11.13 -7.96
CA SER A 53 2.07 12.24 -7.43
C SER A 53 2.89 11.83 -6.20
N ALA A 54 2.31 11.01 -5.31
CA ALA A 54 3.02 10.50 -4.14
C ALA A 54 4.16 9.57 -4.54
N LYS A 55 3.91 8.66 -5.50
CA LYS A 55 4.95 7.80 -6.09
C LYS A 55 6.10 8.61 -6.67
N ALA A 56 5.79 9.60 -7.53
CA ALA A 56 6.80 10.46 -8.13
C ALA A 56 7.59 11.27 -7.09
N LYS A 57 6.95 11.68 -5.99
CA LYS A 57 7.61 12.41 -4.91
C LYS A 57 8.55 11.51 -4.09
N VAL A 58 8.13 10.29 -3.78
CA VAL A 58 8.98 9.28 -3.11
C VAL A 58 10.19 8.97 -3.98
N ASP A 59 9.97 8.69 -5.27
CA ASP A 59 11.05 8.41 -6.21
C ASP A 59 12.04 9.57 -6.31
N LYS A 60 11.55 10.83 -6.37
CA LYS A 60 12.41 12.01 -6.37
C LYS A 60 13.23 12.14 -5.09
N GLN A 61 12.65 11.84 -3.93
CA GLN A 61 13.37 11.86 -2.65
C GLN A 61 14.46 10.79 -2.62
N ASN A 62 14.14 9.58 -3.09
CA ASN A 62 15.09 8.47 -3.17
C ASN A 62 16.24 8.79 -4.14
N CYS A 63 15.95 9.32 -5.33
CA CYS A 63 16.99 9.77 -6.27
C CYS A 63 17.94 10.78 -5.62
N ALA A 64 17.39 11.76 -4.88
CA ALA A 64 18.21 12.77 -4.23
C ALA A 64 18.99 12.24 -3.02
N ALA A 65 18.52 11.17 -2.37
CA ALA A 65 19.29 10.47 -1.34
C ALA A 65 20.45 9.68 -1.96
N ILE A 66 20.19 8.93 -3.04
CA ILE A 66 21.20 8.20 -3.82
C ILE A 66 22.28 9.14 -4.32
N GLU A 67 21.90 10.26 -4.93
CA GLU A 67 22.81 11.27 -5.47
C GLU A 67 23.78 11.76 -4.38
N ARG A 68 23.26 12.14 -3.21
CA ARG A 68 24.08 12.59 -2.07
C ARG A 68 25.01 11.51 -1.55
N SER A 69 24.54 10.27 -1.42
CA SER A 69 25.36 9.15 -0.94
C SER A 69 26.50 8.85 -1.92
N VAL A 70 26.23 8.86 -3.22
CA VAL A 70 27.26 8.63 -4.24
C VAL A 70 28.24 9.80 -4.31
N GLU A 71 27.77 11.05 -4.26
CA GLU A 71 28.63 12.24 -4.21
C GLU A 71 29.55 12.23 -2.99
N MET A 72 29.02 11.85 -1.82
CA MET A 72 29.80 11.74 -0.59
C MET A 72 30.90 10.68 -0.72
N LEU A 73 30.58 9.51 -1.26
CA LEU A 73 31.57 8.43 -1.43
C LEU A 73 32.58 8.72 -2.54
N LEU A 74 32.22 9.49 -3.57
CA LEU A 74 33.17 10.04 -4.55
C LEU A 74 34.13 11.03 -3.88
N ALA A 75 33.63 11.88 -2.98
CA ALA A 75 34.46 12.86 -2.27
C ALA A 75 35.39 12.22 -1.21
N GLU A 76 35.02 11.06 -0.66
CA GLU A 76 35.85 10.26 0.25
C GLU A 76 36.87 9.38 -0.48
N ASP A 77 36.90 9.40 -1.82
CA ASP A 77 37.64 8.44 -2.66
C ASP A 77 37.29 6.96 -2.37
N ALA A 78 36.13 6.72 -1.74
CA ALA A 78 35.63 5.38 -1.44
C ALA A 78 35.06 4.68 -2.69
N ILE A 79 34.63 5.46 -3.69
CA ILE A 79 34.28 4.98 -5.02
C ILE A 79 35.22 5.66 -6.02
N SER A 80 35.89 4.87 -6.86
CA SER A 80 36.81 5.38 -7.88
C SER A 80 36.11 6.34 -8.84
N SER A 81 36.76 7.47 -9.15
CA SER A 81 36.30 8.45 -10.15
C SER A 81 36.21 7.88 -11.58
N SER A 82 36.72 6.67 -11.81
CA SER A 82 36.58 5.93 -13.07
C SER A 82 35.21 5.25 -13.23
N VAL A 83 34.42 5.14 -12.15
CA VAL A 83 33.06 4.60 -12.22
C VAL A 83 32.17 5.62 -12.92
N THR A 84 31.47 5.17 -13.97
CA THR A 84 30.59 6.02 -14.78
C THR A 84 29.12 5.68 -14.61
N ASN A 85 28.80 4.42 -14.32
CA ASN A 85 27.42 3.93 -14.26
C ASN A 85 27.26 2.99 -13.07
N ILE A 86 26.29 3.28 -12.20
CA ILE A 86 25.93 2.42 -11.07
C ILE A 86 24.45 2.09 -11.20
N LYS A 87 24.10 0.80 -11.20
CA LYS A 87 22.72 0.33 -11.14
C LYS A 87 22.39 -0.10 -9.72
N ILE A 88 21.29 0.44 -9.19
CA ILE A 88 20.77 0.16 -7.85
C ILE A 88 19.41 -0.52 -8.01
N THR A 89 19.30 -1.74 -7.52
CA THR A 89 18.04 -2.50 -7.45
C THR A 89 17.75 -2.85 -6.00
N SER A 90 16.47 -2.93 -5.63
CA SER A 90 16.09 -3.46 -4.32
C SER A 90 15.35 -4.77 -4.54
N SER A 91 15.89 -5.85 -3.98
CA SER A 91 15.35 -7.20 -4.11
C SER A 91 15.13 -7.78 -2.71
N ASN A 92 13.90 -8.16 -2.41
CA ASN A 92 13.51 -8.77 -1.14
C ASN A 92 13.93 -7.98 0.12
N GLY A 93 13.91 -6.64 0.04
CA GLY A 93 14.32 -5.76 1.15
C GLY A 93 15.83 -5.58 1.30
N ASN A 94 16.63 -6.02 0.32
CA ASN A 94 18.06 -5.76 0.28
C ASN A 94 18.42 -4.96 -0.98
N VAL A 95 19.19 -3.89 -0.78
CA VAL A 95 19.71 -3.06 -1.87
C VAL A 95 20.91 -3.75 -2.51
N GLN A 96 20.89 -3.85 -3.84
CA GLN A 96 21.90 -4.47 -4.68
C GLN A 96 22.52 -3.39 -5.56
N ILE A 97 23.84 -3.24 -5.46
CA ILE A 97 24.62 -2.28 -6.24
C ILE A 97 25.38 -3.02 -7.34
N SER A 98 25.33 -2.53 -8.57
CA SER A 98 26.08 -3.04 -9.72
C SER A 98 26.81 -1.89 -10.41
N GLY A 99 27.97 -2.16 -11.04
CA GLY A 99 28.77 -1.13 -11.74
C GLY A 99 29.95 -0.57 -10.94
N ILE A 100 30.10 -0.97 -9.67
CA ILE A 100 31.30 -0.71 -8.85
C ILE A 100 32.09 -2.01 -8.73
N SER A 101 33.39 -1.96 -9.06
CA SER A 101 34.31 -3.11 -8.93
C SER A 101 34.98 -3.23 -7.56
N ASP A 102 34.98 -2.15 -6.77
CA ASP A 102 35.52 -2.14 -5.40
C ASP A 102 34.47 -2.63 -4.40
N ASP A 103 34.77 -3.72 -3.68
CA ASP A 103 33.86 -4.31 -2.70
C ASP A 103 33.63 -3.42 -1.46
N THR A 104 34.60 -2.57 -1.11
CA THR A 104 34.50 -1.65 0.04
C THR A 104 33.56 -0.50 -0.27
N GLY A 105 33.76 0.16 -1.42
CA GLY A 105 32.87 1.23 -1.91
C GLY A 105 31.46 0.74 -2.14
N LYS A 106 31.31 -0.48 -2.68
CA LYS A 106 30.03 -1.15 -2.85
C LYS A 106 29.32 -1.40 -1.52
N SER A 107 30.02 -1.96 -0.53
CA SER A 107 29.43 -2.25 0.79
C SER A 107 29.04 -0.98 1.53
N LYS A 108 29.87 0.08 1.49
CA LYS A 108 29.54 1.39 2.09
C LYS A 108 28.31 2.00 1.44
N LEU A 109 28.21 1.97 0.11
CA LEU A 109 27.04 2.49 -0.58
C LEU A 109 25.80 1.67 -0.27
N GLN A 110 25.92 0.34 -0.14
CA GLN A 110 24.81 -0.52 0.23
C GLN A 110 24.31 -0.24 1.67
N ASP A 111 25.21 0.01 2.62
CA ASP A 111 24.89 0.37 4.01
C ASP A 111 24.19 1.73 4.10
N LEU A 112 24.71 2.75 3.39
CA LEU A 112 24.08 4.07 3.33
C LEU A 112 22.69 4.07 2.72
N LEU A 113 22.38 3.04 1.93
CA LEU A 113 21.16 2.92 1.16
C LEU A 113 20.28 1.75 1.61
N GLU A 114 20.54 1.13 2.76
CA GLU A 114 19.80 -0.05 3.24
C GLU A 114 18.29 0.20 3.32
N ASP A 115 17.89 1.38 3.78
CA ASP A 115 16.49 1.80 3.94
C ASP A 115 15.84 2.28 2.63
N LEU A 116 16.53 2.25 1.49
CA LEU A 116 15.94 2.71 0.24
C LEU A 116 14.85 1.75 -0.25
N ASP A 117 13.65 2.31 -0.41
CA ASP A 117 12.57 1.66 -1.11
C ASP A 117 12.86 1.51 -2.62
N LYS A 118 12.35 0.42 -3.18
CA LYS A 118 12.33 0.21 -4.63
C LYS A 118 11.59 1.37 -5.34
N PRO A 119 11.97 1.71 -6.58
CA PRO A 119 11.27 2.73 -7.34
C PRO A 119 9.78 2.39 -7.50
N GLN A 120 8.95 3.43 -7.49
CA GLN A 120 7.51 3.34 -7.60
C GLN A 120 7.02 3.46 -9.06
N SER A 121 7.85 4.04 -9.93
CA SER A 121 7.61 4.23 -11.36
C SER A 121 8.58 3.47 -12.28
N GLY A 122 9.33 2.49 -11.77
CA GLY A 122 10.26 1.66 -12.56
C GLY A 122 10.77 0.45 -11.77
N ASP A 123 11.81 -0.19 -12.29
CA ASP A 123 12.43 -1.40 -11.74
C ASP A 123 13.77 -1.12 -11.04
N SER A 124 14.49 -0.07 -11.44
CA SER A 124 15.81 0.25 -10.88
C SER A 124 16.16 1.74 -10.93
N TYR A 125 17.14 2.15 -10.12
CA TYR A 125 17.79 3.45 -10.29
C TYR A 125 19.11 3.26 -11.05
N ASN A 126 19.38 4.12 -12.04
CA ASN A 126 20.69 4.29 -12.65
C ASN A 126 21.31 5.58 -12.17
N VAL A 127 22.58 5.50 -11.80
CA VAL A 127 23.38 6.65 -11.41
C VAL A 127 24.46 6.83 -12.46
N ASP A 128 24.36 7.94 -13.18
CA ASP A 128 25.32 8.40 -14.17
C ASP A 128 26.29 9.37 -13.51
N ILE A 129 27.58 9.07 -13.61
CA ILE A 129 28.66 9.91 -13.06
C ILE A 129 29.43 10.51 -14.24
N GLU A 130 29.20 11.80 -14.47
CA GLU A 130 29.89 12.56 -15.51
C GLU A 130 31.17 13.18 -14.95
N ASN A 131 32.29 12.94 -15.64
CA ASN A 131 33.61 13.50 -15.33
C ASN A 131 34.08 13.25 -13.88
N GLY A 132 33.61 12.15 -13.26
CA GLY A 132 33.99 11.78 -11.89
C GLY A 132 33.52 12.76 -10.82
N ARG A 133 32.54 13.63 -11.10
CA ARG A 133 32.12 14.67 -10.15
C ARG A 133 30.65 15.02 -10.18
N LYS A 134 30.01 15.01 -11.35
CA LYS A 134 28.59 15.31 -11.47
C LYS A 134 27.81 14.00 -11.45
N VAL A 135 26.96 13.83 -10.45
CA VAL A 135 26.11 12.65 -10.29
C VAL A 135 24.71 12.98 -10.80
N THR A 136 24.10 12.09 -11.58
CA THR A 136 22.72 12.23 -12.04
C THR A 136 22.01 10.90 -11.87
N VAL A 137 20.83 10.92 -11.26
CA VAL A 137 20.06 9.69 -10.98
C VAL A 137 18.81 9.64 -11.83
N SER A 138 18.64 8.56 -12.56
CA SER A 138 17.48 8.28 -13.41
C SER A 138 16.80 6.98 -12.99
N ILE A 139 15.49 6.88 -13.18
CA ILE A 139 14.73 5.64 -12.94
C ILE A 139 14.63 4.91 -14.27
N LEU A 140 14.91 3.60 -14.27
CA LEU A 140 14.66 2.70 -15.40
C LEU A 140 13.47 1.79 -15.12
#